data_AF-A0A1J3JZG4-F1
#
_entry.id   AF-A0A1J3JZG4-F1
#
_cell.length_a   1.000
_cell.length_b   1.000
_cell.length_c   1.000
_cell.angle_alpha   90.00
_cell.angle_beta   90.00
_cell.angle_gamma   90.00
#
_symmetry.space_group_name_H-M   'P 1'
#
loop_
_entity.id
_entity.type
_entity.pdbx_description
1 polymer ?
#
loop_
_entity_poly.entity_id
_entity_poly.type
_entity_poly.pdbx_seq_one_letter_code
_entity_poly.pdbx_strand_id
1 'polypeptide(L)'
;GNRISLNHRRFSHGEMAKSMATLDAGTTCSSWNHSGHRLAAGSLEGSLSVYDSPVPSASSSSSFTRTSKVRVSESSVVKIVWLPSEYGDAVACICEDGSLSIWEEVSEDTHVLEWKLCKSINKNKSSQVLDVQFGVSRKSLKMIVAYSDGYLRVFELVNPLELKNWQLQAEFQNVIDSLSTLGKPSSLSASVSWNPVRSEKQEPSFVLAFSSDSPHLNSSKIWEFDEAHNRWLAVAELASPEDKGDPVYAVSWAPNIGRPYEVVAVATHKGIGIWHVGLAPDLEGRLPVKKVSSLAGHQGEVWQMEWDMSGMTLATTGSDGMVKLWQSNLNGEWHEQATLEPLPS
;
A
#
# COMPACT_ATOMS: atom_id res chain seq x y z
N GLY A 1 -20.74 -7.75 -13.10
CA GLY A 1 -19.38 -8.29 -12.99
C GLY A 1 -18.43 -7.21 -13.43
N ASN A 2 -17.48 -6.82 -12.58
CA ASN A 2 -16.53 -5.77 -12.91
C ASN A 2 -15.45 -6.36 -13.81
N ARG A 3 -15.41 -5.93 -15.08
CA ARG A 3 -14.37 -6.34 -16.04
C ARG A 3 -13.18 -5.40 -15.88
N ILE A 4 -11.98 -5.95 -15.64
CA ILE A 4 -10.74 -5.18 -15.74
C ILE A 4 -10.34 -5.21 -17.22
N SER A 5 -10.61 -4.14 -17.94
CA SER A 5 -10.22 -3.95 -19.33
C SER A 5 -9.98 -2.46 -19.58
N LEU A 6 -8.76 -2.11 -19.96
CA LEU A 6 -8.27 -0.73 -20.09
C LEU A 6 -8.10 -0.38 -21.58
N ASN A 7 -8.60 0.79 -22.00
CA ASN A 7 -8.36 1.30 -23.36
C ASN A 7 -7.23 2.35 -23.36
N HIS A 8 -6.27 2.18 -24.28
CA HIS A 8 -5.13 3.07 -24.49
C HIS A 8 -5.46 4.24 -25.44
N ARG A 9 -4.92 5.44 -25.16
CA ARG A 9 -5.00 6.60 -26.09
C ARG A 9 -3.68 7.12 -26.68
N ARG A 10 -2.51 6.53 -26.40
CA ARG A 10 -1.25 6.93 -27.07
C ARG A 10 -0.28 5.77 -27.28
N PHE A 11 -0.62 4.85 -28.17
CA PHE A 11 0.33 4.14 -29.04
C PHE A 11 -0.44 3.76 -30.31
N SER A 12 0.04 4.21 -31.46
CA SER A 12 -0.56 3.91 -32.75
C SER A 12 -0.27 2.46 -33.16
N HIS A 13 -1.10 1.51 -32.72
CA HIS A 13 -1.49 0.29 -33.47
C HIS A 13 -2.39 -0.61 -32.61
N GLY A 14 -3.69 -0.67 -32.96
CA GLY A 14 -4.45 -1.90 -33.19
C GLY A 14 -4.57 -3.02 -32.16
N GLU A 15 -4.06 -2.92 -30.92
CA GLU A 15 -4.28 -3.97 -29.92
C GLU A 15 -5.63 -3.77 -29.21
N MET A 16 -6.57 -4.70 -29.44
CA MET A 16 -7.80 -4.79 -28.65
C MET A 16 -7.43 -5.03 -27.19
N ALA A 17 -8.04 -4.26 -26.28
CA ALA A 17 -7.95 -4.49 -24.84
C ALA A 17 -8.30 -5.97 -24.52
N LYS A 18 -7.32 -6.73 -24.04
CA LYS A 18 -7.49 -8.13 -23.68
C LYS A 18 -7.90 -8.22 -22.21
N SER A 19 -9.10 -8.75 -21.94
CA SER A 19 -9.54 -9.02 -20.57
C SER A 19 -8.63 -10.06 -19.92
N MET A 20 -7.91 -9.67 -18.86
CA MET A 20 -6.98 -10.55 -18.14
C MET A 20 -7.69 -11.41 -17.09
N ALA A 21 -8.71 -10.88 -16.41
CA ALA A 21 -9.46 -11.57 -15.38
C ALA A 21 -10.90 -11.08 -15.34
N THR A 22 -11.85 -11.96 -15.01
CA THR A 22 -13.21 -11.57 -14.63
C THR A 22 -13.37 -11.81 -13.14
N LEU A 23 -13.51 -10.73 -12.38
CA LEU A 23 -13.70 -10.81 -10.93
C LEU A 23 -15.17 -10.99 -10.59
N ASP A 24 -15.42 -11.54 -9.39
CA ASP A 24 -16.76 -11.70 -8.83
C ASP A 24 -17.51 -10.35 -8.79
N ALA A 25 -18.85 -10.41 -8.92
CA ALA A 25 -19.67 -9.22 -8.69
C ALA A 25 -19.53 -8.77 -7.24
N GLY A 26 -19.43 -7.46 -7.02
CA GLY A 26 -19.22 -6.89 -5.69
C GLY A 26 -17.76 -6.95 -5.21
N THR A 27 -16.77 -7.14 -6.10
CA THR A 27 -15.36 -6.91 -5.75
C THR A 27 -15.13 -5.45 -5.39
N THR A 28 -14.51 -5.24 -4.24
CA THR A 28 -14.26 -3.93 -3.62
C THR A 28 -12.79 -3.53 -3.67
N CYS A 29 -11.87 -4.49 -3.58
CA CYS A 29 -10.44 -4.26 -3.67
C CYS A 29 -9.72 -5.45 -4.32
N SER A 30 -8.51 -5.22 -4.82
CA SER A 30 -7.66 -6.29 -5.37
C SER A 30 -6.18 -6.00 -5.15
N SER A 31 -5.37 -7.05 -5.02
CA SER A 31 -3.92 -6.94 -4.90
C SER A 31 -3.21 -8.07 -5.63
N TRP A 32 -2.17 -7.72 -6.38
CA TRP A 32 -1.24 -8.66 -6.96
C TRP A 32 -0.29 -9.21 -5.90
N ASN A 33 0.12 -10.47 -6.07
CA ASN A 33 1.21 -11.04 -5.31
C ASN A 33 2.58 -10.59 -5.87
N HIS A 34 3.66 -10.93 -5.18
CA HIS A 34 5.02 -10.51 -5.56
C HIS A 34 5.46 -10.95 -6.97
N SER A 35 4.97 -12.10 -7.46
CA SER A 35 5.35 -12.62 -8.78
C SER A 35 4.49 -12.11 -9.94
N GLY A 36 3.38 -11.41 -9.66
CA GLY A 36 2.41 -11.00 -10.68
C GLY A 36 1.63 -12.17 -11.32
N HIS A 37 1.75 -13.38 -10.77
CA HIS A 37 1.05 -14.57 -11.27
C HIS A 37 -0.19 -14.94 -10.46
N ARG A 38 -0.43 -14.25 -9.34
CA ARG A 38 -1.61 -14.44 -8.50
C ARG A 38 -2.25 -13.09 -8.18
N LEU A 39 -3.57 -13.07 -8.19
CA LEU A 39 -4.39 -11.91 -7.87
C LEU A 39 -5.36 -12.29 -6.75
N ALA A 40 -5.33 -11.55 -5.65
CA ALA A 40 -6.34 -11.64 -4.61
C ALA A 40 -7.39 -10.55 -4.81
N ALA A 41 -8.66 -10.88 -4.58
CA ALA A 41 -9.78 -9.96 -4.63
C ALA A 41 -10.66 -10.08 -3.39
N GLY A 42 -11.00 -8.93 -2.81
CA GLY A 42 -11.93 -8.79 -1.69
C GLY A 42 -13.33 -8.47 -2.20
N SER A 43 -14.36 -8.84 -1.46
CA SER A 43 -15.74 -8.55 -1.81
C SER A 43 -16.48 -7.74 -0.75
N LEU A 44 -17.57 -7.10 -1.19
CA LEU A 44 -18.55 -6.41 -0.35
C LEU A 44 -19.14 -7.32 0.72
N GLU A 45 -19.31 -8.60 0.40
CA GLU A 45 -19.81 -9.55 1.38
C GLU A 45 -18.76 -9.83 2.45
N GLY A 46 -17.46 -9.73 2.18
CA GLY A 46 -16.39 -10.08 3.13
C GLY A 46 -15.66 -11.39 2.78
N SER A 47 -15.60 -11.76 1.50
CA SER A 47 -14.89 -12.94 1.03
C SER A 47 -13.57 -12.56 0.36
N LEU A 48 -12.54 -13.37 0.59
CA LEU A 48 -11.29 -13.37 -0.15
C LEU A 48 -11.38 -14.41 -1.27
N SER A 49 -11.07 -14.02 -2.50
CA SER A 49 -10.95 -14.93 -3.64
C SER A 49 -9.57 -14.78 -4.27
N VAL A 50 -8.92 -15.90 -4.59
CA VAL A 50 -7.62 -15.90 -5.27
C VAL A 50 -7.77 -16.43 -6.69
N TYR A 51 -7.09 -15.78 -7.60
CA TYR A 51 -7.07 -16.06 -9.02
C TYR A 51 -5.63 -16.28 -9.45
N ASP A 52 -5.39 -17.39 -10.15
CA ASP A 52 -4.05 -17.76 -10.61
C ASP A 52 -3.96 -17.68 -12.13
N SER A 53 -2.77 -17.34 -12.62
CA SER A 53 -2.46 -17.39 -14.04
C SER A 53 -2.54 -18.84 -14.54
N PRO A 54 -3.11 -19.10 -15.73
CA PRO A 54 -3.14 -20.44 -16.29
C PRO A 54 -1.71 -20.99 -16.47
N VAL A 55 -1.54 -22.27 -16.10
CA VAL A 55 -0.28 -23.00 -16.31
C VAL A 55 -0.04 -23.14 -17.82
N PRO A 56 1.20 -22.91 -18.33
CA PRO A 56 1.49 -22.93 -19.77
C PRO A 56 1.10 -24.20 -20.52
N SER A 57 0.85 -25.31 -19.81
CA SER A 57 0.59 -26.62 -20.40
C SER A 57 -0.89 -26.93 -20.68
N ALA A 58 -1.86 -26.12 -20.21
CA ALA A 58 -3.24 -26.58 -20.11
C ALA A 58 -4.35 -25.75 -20.79
N SER A 59 -4.09 -24.56 -21.35
CA SER A 59 -5.17 -23.87 -22.11
C SER A 59 -4.69 -22.79 -23.08
N SER A 60 -5.44 -22.58 -24.15
CA SER A 60 -5.34 -21.44 -25.07
C SER A 60 -5.90 -20.14 -24.48
N SER A 61 -6.42 -20.17 -23.25
CA SER A 61 -6.90 -19.00 -22.54
C SER A 61 -5.77 -18.36 -21.75
N SER A 62 -5.50 -17.08 -21.98
CA SER A 62 -4.55 -16.30 -21.17
C SER A 62 -5.21 -15.62 -19.98
N SER A 63 -6.42 -16.05 -19.59
CA SER A 63 -7.20 -15.42 -18.53
C SER A 63 -6.98 -16.09 -17.19
N PHE A 64 -6.83 -15.29 -16.14
CA PHE A 64 -6.77 -15.77 -14.76
C PHE A 64 -8.06 -16.52 -14.38
N THR A 65 -7.92 -17.61 -13.63
CA THR A 65 -9.05 -18.40 -13.12
C THR A 65 -9.08 -18.41 -11.61
N ARG A 66 -10.27 -18.33 -11.00
CA ARG A 66 -10.43 -18.40 -9.55
C ARG A 66 -10.08 -19.80 -9.07
N THR A 67 -9.12 -19.89 -8.16
CA THR A 67 -8.62 -21.16 -7.60
C THR A 67 -9.13 -21.40 -6.18
N SER A 68 -9.36 -20.33 -5.41
CA SER A 68 -9.88 -20.45 -4.05
C SER A 68 -10.82 -19.29 -3.69
N LYS A 69 -11.68 -19.55 -2.70
CA LYS A 69 -12.57 -18.56 -2.10
C LYS A 69 -12.83 -18.91 -0.64
N VAL A 70 -12.63 -17.96 0.26
CA VAL A 70 -12.84 -18.13 1.71
C VAL A 70 -13.62 -16.95 2.28
N ARG A 71 -14.44 -17.21 3.29
CA ARG A 71 -15.14 -16.19 4.06
C ARG A 71 -14.19 -15.61 5.11
N VAL A 72 -13.88 -14.31 5.01
CA VAL A 72 -12.94 -13.64 5.93
C VAL A 72 -13.65 -12.94 7.08
N SER A 73 -14.71 -12.20 6.77
CA SER A 73 -15.47 -11.41 7.73
C SER A 73 -16.93 -11.30 7.29
N GLU A 74 -17.82 -10.86 8.19
CA GLU A 74 -19.19 -10.47 7.86
C GLU A 74 -19.30 -9.03 7.33
N SER A 75 -18.16 -8.35 7.16
CA SER A 75 -18.05 -7.00 6.64
C SER A 75 -17.23 -6.97 5.34
N SER A 76 -17.44 -5.96 4.52
CA SER A 76 -16.75 -5.72 3.25
C SER A 76 -15.23 -5.73 3.42
N VAL A 77 -14.50 -6.45 2.56
CA VAL A 77 -13.03 -6.38 2.52
C VAL A 77 -12.64 -5.11 1.75
N VAL A 78 -11.89 -4.21 2.39
CA VAL A 78 -11.53 -2.91 1.79
C VAL A 78 -10.07 -2.83 1.35
N LYS A 79 -9.19 -3.65 1.92
CA LYS A 79 -7.78 -3.73 1.49
C LYS A 79 -7.26 -5.15 1.65
N ILE A 80 -6.44 -5.57 0.69
CA ILE A 80 -5.68 -6.82 0.72
C ILE A 80 -4.21 -6.49 0.51
N VAL A 81 -3.33 -7.10 1.31
CA VAL A 81 -1.88 -6.98 1.16
C VAL A 81 -1.24 -8.36 1.26
N TRP A 82 -0.50 -8.75 0.25
CA TRP A 82 0.26 -10.00 0.27
C TRP A 82 1.46 -9.89 1.21
N LEU A 83 1.74 -10.97 1.93
CA LEU A 83 3.01 -11.11 2.63
C LEU A 83 4.14 -11.34 1.61
N PRO A 84 5.39 -11.01 1.96
CA PRO A 84 6.54 -11.33 1.12
C PRO A 84 6.65 -12.85 0.88
N SER A 85 7.04 -13.24 -0.34
CA SER A 85 7.02 -14.63 -0.78
C SER A 85 7.90 -15.57 0.04
N GLU A 86 8.88 -15.04 0.78
CA GLU A 86 9.73 -15.85 1.65
C GLU A 86 8.99 -16.42 2.88
N TYR A 87 7.80 -15.88 3.18
CA TYR A 87 6.95 -16.25 4.31
C TYR A 87 5.71 -17.06 3.89
N GLY A 88 5.73 -17.60 2.67
CA GLY A 88 4.63 -18.41 2.12
C GLY A 88 3.55 -17.57 1.44
N ASP A 89 2.53 -18.28 0.95
CA ASP A 89 1.36 -17.68 0.29
C ASP A 89 0.36 -17.20 1.35
N ALA A 90 0.55 -15.98 1.83
CA ALA A 90 -0.30 -15.40 2.86
C ALA A 90 -0.74 -13.97 2.50
N VAL A 91 -1.91 -13.58 3.01
CA VAL A 91 -2.48 -12.24 2.82
C VAL A 91 -3.02 -11.66 4.11
N ALA A 92 -2.90 -10.35 4.26
CA ALA A 92 -3.66 -9.56 5.21
C ALA A 92 -4.91 -9.00 4.54
N CYS A 93 -6.02 -8.99 5.27
CA CYS A 93 -7.29 -8.38 4.86
C CYS A 93 -7.74 -7.37 5.92
N ILE A 94 -8.01 -6.14 5.49
CA ILE A 94 -8.71 -5.13 6.30
C ILE A 94 -10.17 -5.11 5.86
N CYS A 95 -11.08 -5.09 6.83
CA CYS A 95 -12.51 -4.97 6.58
C CYS A 95 -13.04 -3.59 6.96
N GLU A 96 -14.18 -3.19 6.38
CA GLU A 96 -14.84 -1.89 6.62
C GLU A 96 -15.20 -1.66 8.09
N ASP A 97 -15.35 -2.74 8.88
CA ASP A 97 -15.59 -2.63 10.32
C ASP A 97 -14.32 -2.30 11.15
N GLY A 98 -13.17 -2.14 10.49
CA GLY A 98 -11.88 -1.82 11.10
C GLY A 98 -11.13 -3.02 11.66
N SER A 99 -11.56 -4.25 11.35
CA SER A 99 -10.83 -5.47 11.69
C SER A 99 -9.73 -5.79 10.68
N LEU A 100 -8.66 -6.42 11.17
CA LEU A 100 -7.55 -6.92 10.37
C LEU A 100 -7.37 -8.42 10.63
N SER A 101 -7.19 -9.20 9.57
CA SER A 101 -6.93 -10.64 9.64
C SER A 101 -5.81 -11.06 8.71
N ILE A 102 -5.01 -12.06 9.11
CA ILE A 102 -3.95 -12.66 8.30
C ILE A 102 -4.33 -14.10 8.01
N TRP A 103 -4.30 -14.46 6.73
CA TRP A 103 -4.66 -15.77 6.22
C TRP A 103 -3.49 -16.37 5.46
N GLU A 104 -3.28 -17.67 5.65
CA GLU A 104 -2.23 -18.45 4.98
C GLU A 104 -2.88 -19.54 4.14
N GLU A 105 -2.41 -19.68 2.90
CA GLU A 105 -2.77 -20.80 2.04
C GLU A 105 -2.00 -22.04 2.48
N VAL A 106 -2.75 -23.10 2.79
CA VAL A 106 -2.22 -24.38 3.21
C VAL A 106 -2.77 -25.44 2.26
N SER A 107 -1.88 -26.31 1.78
CA SER A 107 -2.27 -27.53 1.07
C SER A 107 -2.07 -28.72 2.00
N GLU A 108 -3.17 -29.30 2.50
CA GLU A 108 -3.11 -30.62 3.14
C GLU A 108 -3.09 -31.74 2.07
N ASP A 109 -2.93 -33.00 2.51
CA ASP A 109 -2.78 -34.20 1.67
C ASP A 109 -3.92 -34.43 0.63
N THR A 110 -4.99 -33.62 0.69
CA THR A 110 -6.18 -33.67 -0.17
C THR A 110 -6.04 -32.91 -1.50
N HIS A 111 -4.94 -32.19 -1.73
CA HIS A 111 -4.72 -31.30 -2.88
C HIS A 111 -5.76 -30.16 -3.03
N VAL A 112 -6.59 -29.91 -2.00
CA VAL A 112 -7.48 -28.75 -1.95
C VAL A 112 -6.73 -27.62 -1.24
N LEU A 113 -6.65 -26.45 -1.89
CA LEU A 113 -6.07 -25.25 -1.28
C LEU A 113 -7.06 -24.69 -0.26
N GLU A 114 -6.65 -24.66 1.00
CA GLU A 114 -7.42 -24.07 2.09
C GLU A 114 -6.74 -22.82 2.61
N TRP A 115 -7.53 -21.83 3.03
CA TRP A 115 -7.03 -20.61 3.64
C TRP A 115 -7.30 -20.63 5.14
N LYS A 116 -6.23 -20.65 5.93
CA LYS A 116 -6.28 -20.75 7.38
C LYS A 116 -6.04 -19.39 8.02
N LEU A 117 -6.86 -19.03 9.00
CA LEU A 117 -6.68 -17.82 9.79
C LEU A 117 -5.48 -17.97 10.74
N CYS A 118 -4.48 -17.10 10.62
CA CYS A 118 -3.26 -17.12 11.43
C CYS A 118 -3.30 -16.07 12.56
N LYS A 119 -3.81 -14.87 12.27
CA LYS A 119 -3.89 -13.77 13.25
C LYS A 119 -5.15 -12.95 12.98
N SER A 120 -5.81 -12.49 14.03
CA SER A 120 -6.85 -11.47 13.94
C SER A 120 -6.60 -10.34 14.94
N ILE A 121 -6.89 -9.12 14.49
CA ILE A 121 -7.01 -7.91 15.30
C ILE A 121 -8.49 -7.50 15.17
N ASN A 122 -9.23 -7.76 16.24
CA ASN A 122 -10.67 -7.53 16.27
C ASN A 122 -10.99 -6.04 16.24
N LYS A 123 -12.19 -5.71 15.73
CA LYS A 123 -12.70 -4.35 15.75
C LYS A 123 -12.72 -3.77 17.17
N ASN A 124 -12.27 -2.52 17.28
CA ASN A 124 -12.40 -1.74 18.50
C ASN A 124 -13.22 -0.48 18.19
N LYS A 125 -14.23 -0.20 19.02
CA LYS A 125 -15.12 0.96 18.85
C LYS A 125 -14.38 2.30 18.91
N SER A 126 -13.20 2.34 19.53
CA SER A 126 -12.42 3.57 19.66
C SER A 126 -11.24 3.68 18.69
N SER A 127 -10.92 2.62 17.93
CA SER A 127 -9.69 2.53 17.14
C SER A 127 -9.86 1.48 16.03
N GLN A 128 -10.06 1.95 14.80
CA GLN A 128 -10.22 1.10 13.63
C GLN A 128 -8.90 0.98 12.87
N VAL A 129 -8.62 -0.18 12.30
CA VAL A 129 -7.49 -0.33 11.38
C VAL A 129 -7.81 0.39 10.08
N LEU A 130 -6.96 1.35 9.71
CA LEU A 130 -7.09 2.13 8.48
C LEU A 130 -6.14 1.62 7.39
N ASP A 131 -4.94 1.20 7.77
CA ASP A 131 -3.99 0.66 6.82
C ASP A 131 -3.04 -0.39 7.43
N VAL A 132 -2.54 -1.29 6.59
CA VAL A 132 -1.55 -2.30 6.91
C VAL A 132 -0.52 -2.40 5.78
N GLN A 133 0.75 -2.55 6.14
CA GLN A 133 1.81 -2.84 5.17
C GLN A 133 2.86 -3.75 5.79
N PHE A 134 3.39 -4.67 4.99
CA PHE A 134 4.49 -5.53 5.39
C PHE A 134 5.83 -4.97 4.93
N GLY A 135 6.82 -5.18 5.77
CA GLY A 135 8.19 -4.73 5.57
C GLY A 135 9.17 -5.80 5.99
N VAL A 136 10.08 -6.17 5.09
CA VAL A 136 11.17 -7.07 5.43
C VAL A 136 12.31 -6.24 6.02
N SER A 137 12.72 -6.56 7.24
CA SER A 137 13.96 -6.08 7.84
C SER A 137 15.02 -7.18 7.79
N ARG A 138 16.28 -6.87 8.12
CA ARG A 138 17.36 -7.87 8.12
C ARG A 138 17.10 -9.06 9.04
N LYS A 139 16.35 -8.86 10.13
CA LYS A 139 16.18 -9.85 11.21
C LYS A 139 14.83 -10.55 11.17
N SER A 140 13.82 -9.91 10.61
CA SER A 140 12.43 -10.35 10.74
C SER A 140 11.48 -9.63 9.78
N LEU A 141 10.31 -10.23 9.58
CA LEU A 141 9.16 -9.56 8.96
C LEU A 141 8.50 -8.63 9.96
N LYS A 142 8.23 -7.40 9.52
CA LYS A 142 7.49 -6.40 10.26
C LYS A 142 6.15 -6.13 9.59
N MET A 143 5.14 -5.88 10.40
CA MET A 143 3.80 -5.47 9.98
C MET A 143 3.50 -4.13 10.65
N ILE A 144 3.29 -3.11 9.83
CA ILE A 144 2.85 -1.79 10.30
C ILE A 144 1.33 -1.74 10.20
N VAL A 145 0.68 -1.29 11.26
CA VAL A 145 -0.77 -1.07 11.30
C VAL A 145 -1.06 0.36 11.74
N ALA A 146 -1.73 1.12 10.88
CA ALA A 146 -2.17 2.48 11.14
C ALA A 146 -3.63 2.48 11.62
N TYR A 147 -3.91 3.22 12.69
CA TYR A 147 -5.21 3.23 13.34
C TYR A 147 -5.89 4.60 13.26
N SER A 148 -7.21 4.59 13.34
CA SER A 148 -8.05 5.79 13.28
C SER A 148 -7.85 6.75 14.45
N ASP A 149 -7.30 6.31 15.57
CA ASP A 149 -6.94 7.16 16.71
C ASP A 149 -5.58 7.89 16.52
N GLY A 150 -4.96 7.73 15.35
CA GLY A 150 -3.66 8.32 15.01
C GLY A 150 -2.46 7.56 15.57
N TYR A 151 -2.69 6.40 16.20
CA TYR A 151 -1.61 5.50 16.60
C TYR A 151 -1.12 4.66 15.43
N LEU A 152 0.17 4.38 15.46
CA LEU A 152 0.82 3.38 14.65
C LEU A 152 1.31 2.27 15.57
N ARG A 153 1.07 1.02 15.18
CA ARG A 153 1.67 -0.15 15.83
C ARG A 153 2.54 -0.88 14.84
N VAL A 154 3.74 -1.21 15.26
CA VAL A 154 4.66 -2.05 14.51
C VAL A 154 4.73 -3.39 15.22
N PHE A 155 4.39 -4.45 14.49
CA PHE A 155 4.49 -5.82 14.94
C PHE A 155 5.67 -6.50 14.27
N GLU A 156 6.29 -7.42 14.99
CA GLU A 156 7.40 -8.24 14.51
C GLU A 156 7.01 -9.71 14.57
N LEU A 157 7.30 -10.44 13.49
CA LEU A 157 7.09 -11.88 13.44
C LEU A 157 8.24 -12.59 14.14
N VAL A 158 7.94 -13.20 15.28
CA VAL A 158 8.96 -13.86 16.12
C VAL A 158 9.45 -15.16 15.51
N ASN A 159 8.54 -15.92 14.88
CA ASN A 159 8.86 -17.18 14.21
C ASN A 159 8.37 -17.12 12.76
N PRO A 160 9.27 -17.03 11.76
CA PRO A 160 8.92 -17.04 10.34
C PRO A 160 8.09 -18.26 9.89
N LEU A 161 8.19 -19.39 10.60
CA LEU A 161 7.46 -20.63 10.29
C LEU A 161 6.04 -20.65 10.90
N GLU A 162 5.71 -19.70 11.77
CA GLU A 162 4.41 -19.65 12.44
C GLU A 162 3.82 -18.24 12.37
N LEU A 163 3.04 -17.96 11.32
CA LEU A 163 2.41 -16.66 11.06
C LEU A 163 1.40 -16.19 12.13
N LYS A 164 1.16 -16.98 13.18
CA LYS A 164 0.35 -16.59 14.35
C LYS A 164 1.16 -15.80 15.40
N ASN A 165 2.50 -15.92 15.40
CA ASN A 165 3.38 -15.40 16.46
C ASN A 165 3.85 -13.96 16.22
N TRP A 166 2.91 -13.05 15.96
CA TRP A 166 3.18 -11.61 15.87
C TRP A 166 3.22 -10.96 17.25
N GLN A 167 4.32 -10.26 17.56
CA GLN A 167 4.52 -9.52 18.80
C GLN A 167 4.55 -8.00 18.53
N LEU A 168 3.98 -7.21 19.44
CA LEU A 168 4.08 -5.74 19.37
C LEU A 168 5.52 -5.32 19.65
N GLN A 169 6.16 -4.67 18.67
CA GLN A 169 7.52 -4.13 18.77
C GLN A 169 7.48 -2.67 19.25
N ALA A 170 6.59 -1.87 18.67
CA ALA A 170 6.49 -0.45 18.98
C ALA A 170 5.05 0.05 18.84
N GLU A 171 4.68 1.01 19.67
CA GLU A 171 3.45 1.80 19.57
C GLU A 171 3.80 3.27 19.75
N PHE A 172 3.37 4.11 18.82
CA PHE A 172 3.63 5.54 18.86
C PHE A 172 2.56 6.31 18.10
N GLN A 173 2.41 7.60 18.41
CA GLN A 173 1.42 8.47 17.79
C GLN A 173 2.07 9.32 16.69
N ASN A 174 1.33 9.53 15.60
CA ASN A 174 1.85 10.31 14.46
C ASN A 174 2.13 11.78 14.81
N VAL A 175 1.28 12.39 15.64
CA VAL A 175 1.42 13.78 16.09
C VAL A 175 1.74 13.77 17.57
N ILE A 176 2.98 14.12 17.90
CA ILE A 176 3.50 14.20 19.26
C ILE A 176 3.53 15.68 19.65
N ASP A 177 2.37 16.32 19.85
CA ASP A 177 2.34 17.53 20.69
C ASP A 177 0.94 17.91 21.21
N SER A 178 0.82 17.84 22.55
CA SER A 178 0.16 18.77 23.48
C SER A 178 -1.15 19.48 23.12
N LEU A 179 -2.14 18.82 22.53
CA LEU A 179 -3.53 19.32 22.53
C LEU A 179 -4.51 18.22 22.98
N SER A 180 -4.39 17.83 24.25
CA SER A 180 -5.42 17.09 25.00
C SER A 180 -6.72 17.89 25.21
N THR A 181 -6.88 19.04 24.53
CA THR A 181 -8.00 19.98 24.70
C THR A 181 -9.00 20.00 23.53
N LEU A 182 -8.71 19.35 22.39
CA LEU A 182 -9.51 19.46 21.15
C LEU A 182 -10.36 18.23 20.79
N GLY A 183 -10.51 17.28 21.71
CA GLY A 183 -11.27 16.05 21.49
C GLY A 183 -10.38 14.87 21.10
N LYS A 184 -10.98 13.68 20.94
CA LYS A 184 -10.23 12.48 20.57
C LYS A 184 -9.81 12.60 19.09
N PRO A 185 -8.51 12.50 18.75
CA PRO A 185 -8.08 12.51 17.35
C PRO A 185 -8.75 11.34 16.62
N SER A 186 -9.34 11.64 15.45
CA SER A 186 -9.93 10.65 14.57
C SER A 186 -9.46 10.91 13.14
N SER A 187 -8.61 10.02 12.64
CA SER A 187 -8.21 9.98 11.23
C SER A 187 -9.28 9.25 10.42
N LEU A 188 -9.58 9.81 9.25
CA LEU A 188 -10.52 9.26 8.26
C LEU A 188 -9.86 8.18 7.41
N SER A 189 -8.60 8.40 7.02
CA SER A 189 -7.82 7.41 6.30
C SER A 189 -6.34 7.47 6.67
N ALA A 190 -5.63 6.39 6.35
CA ALA A 190 -4.18 6.31 6.44
C ALA A 190 -3.65 5.62 5.19
N SER A 191 -2.41 5.93 4.82
CA SER A 191 -1.70 5.24 3.75
C SER A 191 -0.27 5.00 4.18
N VAL A 192 0.18 3.75 4.10
CA VAL A 192 1.52 3.30 4.47
C VAL A 192 2.20 2.70 3.24
N SER A 193 3.45 3.10 3.00
CA SER A 193 4.31 2.43 2.03
C SER A 193 5.68 2.16 2.64
N TRP A 194 6.09 0.90 2.62
CA TRP A 194 7.40 0.49 3.10
C TRP A 194 8.49 0.89 2.11
N ASN A 195 9.68 1.23 2.59
CA ASN A 195 10.85 1.42 1.73
C ASN A 195 11.35 0.04 1.26
N PRO A 196 11.28 -0.29 -0.04
CA PRO A 196 11.58 -1.63 -0.58
C PRO A 196 13.09 -1.99 -0.57
N VAL A 197 13.86 -1.45 0.36
CA VAL A 197 15.32 -1.58 0.49
C VAL A 197 15.79 -3.01 0.35
N ARG A 198 16.79 -3.20 -0.53
CA ARG A 198 17.54 -4.45 -0.71
C ARG A 198 19.00 -4.37 -0.21
N SER A 199 19.39 -3.27 0.43
CA SER A 199 20.77 -3.02 0.86
C SER A 199 21.05 -3.47 2.29
N GLU A 200 22.21 -4.14 2.44
CA GLU A 200 22.91 -4.56 3.66
C GLU A 200 23.03 -3.52 4.78
N LYS A 201 22.85 -2.23 4.48
CA LYS A 201 23.35 -1.12 5.31
C LYS A 201 22.31 -0.07 5.73
N GLN A 202 21.14 -0.08 5.12
CA GLN A 202 20.08 0.87 5.47
C GLN A 202 19.20 0.32 6.59
N GLU A 203 18.69 1.24 7.41
CA GLU A 203 17.74 0.93 8.47
C GLU A 203 16.32 0.78 7.89
N PRO A 204 15.47 -0.08 8.50
CA PRO A 204 14.06 -0.20 8.14
C PRO A 204 13.37 1.16 8.13
N SER A 205 12.70 1.48 7.03
CA SER A 205 12.02 2.76 6.85
C SER A 205 10.69 2.60 6.14
N PHE A 206 9.77 3.51 6.41
CA PHE A 206 8.49 3.60 5.70
C PHE A 206 7.98 5.04 5.66
N VAL A 207 7.10 5.33 4.71
CA VAL A 207 6.31 6.55 4.69
C VAL A 207 4.91 6.24 5.20
N LEU A 208 4.37 7.15 6.02
CA LEU A 208 3.02 7.09 6.56
C LEU A 208 2.33 8.42 6.34
N ALA A 209 1.13 8.36 5.79
CA ALA A 209 0.22 9.47 5.66
C ALA A 209 -1.05 9.27 6.46
N PHE A 210 -1.57 10.36 7.00
CA PHE A 210 -2.88 10.43 7.62
C PHE A 210 -3.72 11.53 6.98
N SER A 211 -5.01 11.25 6.86
CA SER A 211 -6.05 12.20 6.48
C SER A 211 -7.13 12.24 7.56
N SER A 212 -7.55 13.44 7.94
CA SER A 212 -8.49 13.75 9.03
C SER A 212 -9.16 15.10 8.74
N ASP A 213 -10.33 15.29 9.31
CA ASP A 213 -11.02 16.59 9.33
C ASP A 213 -10.23 17.65 10.11
N SER A 214 -9.34 17.22 11.01
CA SER A 214 -8.47 18.10 11.78
C SER A 214 -7.13 18.28 11.06
N PRO A 215 -6.82 19.49 10.52
CA PRO A 215 -5.59 19.71 9.76
C PRO A 215 -4.31 19.37 10.52
N HIS A 216 -4.32 19.51 11.85
CA HIS A 216 -3.15 19.20 12.69
C HIS A 216 -2.79 17.70 12.71
N LEU A 217 -3.71 16.81 12.33
CA LEU A 217 -3.48 15.36 12.24
C LEU A 217 -3.05 14.92 10.84
N ASN A 218 -3.23 15.78 9.84
CA ASN A 218 -2.83 15.52 8.48
C ASN A 218 -1.33 15.68 8.33
N SER A 219 -0.67 14.65 7.83
CA SER A 219 0.76 14.69 7.58
C SER A 219 1.17 13.57 6.63
N SER A 220 2.31 13.73 5.97
CA SER A 220 3.04 12.65 5.31
C SER A 220 4.45 12.63 5.89
N LYS A 221 4.81 11.57 6.63
CA LYS A 221 6.08 11.49 7.36
C LYS A 221 6.83 10.22 7.01
N ILE A 222 8.16 10.33 6.95
CA ILE A 222 9.06 9.20 6.85
C ILE A 222 9.53 8.83 8.25
N TRP A 223 9.39 7.55 8.55
CA TRP A 223 9.83 6.93 9.79
C TRP A 223 10.98 5.98 9.50
N GLU A 224 12.05 6.11 10.27
CA GLU A 224 13.22 5.22 10.23
C GLU A 224 13.42 4.58 11.59
N PHE A 225 13.83 3.32 11.60
CA PHE A 225 14.09 2.58 12.82
C PHE A 225 15.52 2.87 13.32
N ASP A 226 15.61 3.40 14.53
CA ASP A 226 16.86 3.65 15.23
C ASP A 226 17.22 2.41 16.06
N GLU A 227 18.12 1.58 15.53
CA GLU A 227 18.57 0.33 16.18
C GLU A 227 19.28 0.60 17.52
N ALA A 228 20.00 1.72 17.65
CA ALA A 228 20.77 2.04 18.85
C ALA A 228 19.87 2.28 20.07
N HIS A 229 18.69 2.87 19.85
CA HIS A 229 17.71 3.14 20.91
C HIS A 229 16.44 2.27 20.82
N ASN A 230 16.40 1.33 19.87
CA ASN A 230 15.27 0.44 19.62
C ASN A 230 13.92 1.17 19.50
N ARG A 231 13.87 2.24 18.69
CA ARG A 231 12.67 3.07 18.51
C ARG A 231 12.52 3.55 17.08
N TRP A 232 11.30 3.92 16.71
CA TRP A 232 11.02 4.56 15.43
C TRP A 232 11.07 6.07 15.56
N LEU A 233 11.73 6.74 14.62
CA LEU A 233 11.89 8.19 14.60
C LEU A 233 11.31 8.77 13.31
N ALA A 234 10.56 9.87 13.44
CA ALA A 234 10.14 10.65 12.29
C ALA A 234 11.33 11.46 11.77
N VAL A 235 11.94 11.02 10.67
CA VAL A 235 13.17 11.60 10.11
C VAL A 235 12.90 12.61 8.99
N ALA A 236 11.69 12.65 8.43
CA ALA A 236 11.28 13.66 7.47
C ALA A 236 9.77 13.85 7.41
N GLU A 237 9.34 15.03 6.95
CA GLU A 237 7.95 15.36 6.63
C GLU A 237 7.88 15.81 5.17
N LEU A 238 7.05 15.14 4.37
CA LEU A 238 6.87 15.36 2.94
C LEU A 238 5.73 16.35 2.68
N ALA A 239 5.90 17.56 3.19
CA ALA A 239 4.99 18.67 2.96
C ALA A 239 5.81 19.96 2.83
N SER A 240 5.43 20.81 1.88
CA SER A 240 5.95 22.17 1.86
C SER A 240 5.31 22.96 3.02
N PRO A 241 5.92 24.07 3.50
CA PRO A 241 5.35 24.85 4.60
C PRO A 241 3.90 25.31 4.36
N GLU A 242 3.54 25.55 3.10
CA GLU A 242 2.20 25.95 2.64
C GLU A 242 1.22 24.79 2.46
N ASP A 243 1.70 23.55 2.41
CA ASP A 243 0.90 22.33 2.31
C ASP A 243 0.72 21.63 3.68
N LYS A 244 1.29 22.18 4.76
CA LYS A 244 1.18 21.58 6.10
C LYS A 244 -0.27 21.56 6.57
N GLY A 245 -0.74 20.35 6.88
CA GLY A 245 -2.11 20.10 7.32
C GLY A 245 -3.11 19.78 6.19
N ASP A 246 -2.64 19.76 4.94
CA ASP A 246 -3.45 19.30 3.82
C ASP A 246 -3.76 17.79 3.96
N PRO A 247 -5.01 17.37 3.70
CA PRO A 247 -5.35 15.95 3.63
C PRO A 247 -4.49 15.21 2.62
N VAL A 248 -3.91 14.08 3.05
CA VAL A 248 -3.07 13.21 2.23
C VAL A 248 -3.84 11.92 1.97
N TYR A 249 -4.17 11.64 0.71
CA TYR A 249 -5.01 10.50 0.33
C TYR A 249 -4.22 9.20 0.20
N ALA A 250 -3.02 9.29 -0.39
CA ALA A 250 -2.18 8.12 -0.64
C ALA A 250 -0.71 8.50 -0.63
N VAL A 251 0.15 7.55 -0.24
CA VAL A 251 1.61 7.64 -0.37
C VAL A 251 2.16 6.36 -0.97
N SER A 252 3.27 6.48 -1.71
CA SER A 252 3.93 5.31 -2.32
C SER A 252 5.42 5.54 -2.46
N TRP A 253 6.21 4.62 -1.93
CA TRP A 253 7.68 4.64 -1.95
C TRP A 253 8.19 3.87 -3.17
N ALA A 254 9.01 4.53 -4.00
CA ALA A 254 9.51 3.93 -5.23
C ALA A 254 10.69 2.98 -4.97
N PRO A 255 10.78 1.82 -5.64
CA PRO A 255 11.98 1.01 -5.68
C PRO A 255 13.20 1.83 -6.12
N ASN A 256 14.26 1.83 -5.32
CA ASN A 256 15.48 2.57 -5.63
C ASN A 256 16.55 1.67 -6.27
N ILE A 257 16.63 1.73 -7.60
CA ILE A 257 17.66 1.05 -8.37
C ILE A 257 18.69 2.08 -8.86
N GLY A 258 19.78 2.22 -8.10
CA GLY A 258 20.95 3.00 -8.52
C GLY A 258 20.81 4.52 -8.41
N ARG A 259 19.78 5.06 -7.75
CA ARG A 259 19.66 6.51 -7.51
C ARG A 259 20.34 6.88 -6.19
N PRO A 260 21.02 8.05 -6.12
CA PRO A 260 21.64 8.55 -4.89
C PRO A 260 20.63 9.20 -3.91
N TYR A 261 19.34 8.95 -4.12
CA TYR A 261 18.22 9.46 -3.34
C TYR A 261 17.03 8.50 -3.47
N GLU A 262 16.13 8.54 -2.49
CA GLU A 262 14.85 7.84 -2.54
C GLU A 262 13.80 8.73 -3.21
N VAL A 263 12.78 8.09 -3.77
CA VAL A 263 11.65 8.78 -4.40
C VAL A 263 10.35 8.36 -3.73
N VAL A 264 9.57 9.33 -3.28
CA VAL A 264 8.26 9.11 -2.64
C VAL A 264 7.20 9.96 -3.34
N ALA A 265 6.09 9.34 -3.71
CA ALA A 265 4.90 10.02 -4.21
C ALA A 265 3.93 10.29 -3.05
N VAL A 266 3.39 11.50 -2.99
CA VAL A 266 2.38 11.94 -2.01
C VAL A 266 1.21 12.57 -2.75
N ALA A 267 0.03 11.99 -2.63
CA ALA A 267 -1.19 12.52 -3.24
C ALA A 267 -2.01 13.32 -2.22
N THR A 268 -2.35 14.55 -2.59
CA THR A 268 -3.21 15.46 -1.82
C THR A 268 -4.32 16.01 -2.72
N HIS A 269 -5.18 16.86 -2.16
CA HIS A 269 -6.21 17.56 -2.93
C HIS A 269 -5.66 18.51 -4.01
N LYS A 270 -4.36 18.87 -3.94
CA LYS A 270 -3.70 19.74 -4.93
C LYS A 270 -3.06 18.96 -6.10
N GLY A 271 -3.06 17.64 -6.03
CA GLY A 271 -2.40 16.77 -7.00
C GLY A 271 -1.39 15.83 -6.35
N ILE A 272 -0.41 15.37 -7.13
CA ILE A 272 0.57 14.36 -6.68
C ILE A 272 1.96 14.99 -6.65
N GLY A 273 2.52 15.14 -5.46
CA GLY A 273 3.90 15.59 -5.26
C GLY A 273 4.88 14.43 -5.39
N ILE A 274 5.91 14.60 -6.22
CA ILE A 274 7.06 13.68 -6.26
C ILE A 274 8.19 14.28 -5.45
N TRP A 275 8.67 13.53 -4.47
CA TRP A 275 9.67 13.96 -3.50
C TRP A 275 10.95 13.15 -3.64
N HIS A 276 12.09 13.85 -3.73
CA HIS A 276 13.39 13.27 -3.50
C HIS A 276 13.72 13.34 -2.02
N VAL A 277 14.19 12.24 -1.46
CA VAL A 277 14.65 12.13 -0.07
C VAL A 277 16.11 11.73 -0.11
N GLY A 278 16.99 12.59 0.42
CA GLY A 278 18.41 12.28 0.46
C GLY A 278 18.73 11.22 1.51
N LEU A 279 19.86 10.54 1.31
CA LEU A 279 20.28 9.40 2.14
C LEU A 279 21.14 9.80 3.34
N ALA A 280 21.61 11.05 3.38
CA ALA A 280 22.49 11.55 4.43
C ALA A 280 21.69 12.47 5.36
N PRO A 281 21.49 12.10 6.63
CA PRO A 281 20.80 12.96 7.59
C PRO A 281 21.60 14.22 7.92
N ASP A 282 20.90 15.28 8.32
CA ASP A 282 21.48 16.48 8.89
C ASP A 282 21.99 16.25 10.34
N LEU A 283 22.55 17.29 10.97
CA LEU A 283 23.05 17.21 12.35
C LEU A 283 21.97 16.84 13.38
N GLU A 284 20.70 17.04 13.05
CA GLU A 284 19.53 16.73 13.89
C GLU A 284 18.94 15.34 13.54
N GLY A 285 19.57 14.59 12.63
CA GLY A 285 19.09 13.28 12.21
C GLY A 285 17.96 13.31 11.18
N ARG A 286 17.66 14.47 10.57
CA ARG A 286 16.58 14.59 9.58
C ARG A 286 17.09 14.40 8.16
N LEU A 287 16.31 13.69 7.35
CA LEU A 287 16.64 13.49 5.94
C LEU A 287 16.28 14.74 5.13
N PRO A 288 17.16 15.21 4.23
CA PRO A 288 16.86 16.33 3.37
C PRO A 288 15.80 15.91 2.33
N VAL A 289 14.72 16.69 2.24
CA VAL A 289 13.61 16.42 1.32
C VAL A 289 13.45 17.56 0.31
N LYS A 290 13.13 17.22 -0.93
CA LYS A 290 12.86 18.18 -2.00
C LYS A 290 11.71 17.71 -2.87
N LYS A 291 10.66 18.51 -2.99
CA LYS A 291 9.62 18.30 -4.01
C LYS A 291 10.21 18.62 -5.39
N VAL A 292 10.27 17.64 -6.27
CA VAL A 292 10.85 17.77 -7.61
C VAL A 292 9.81 17.90 -8.71
N SER A 293 8.58 17.46 -8.44
CA SER A 293 7.46 17.63 -9.37
C SER A 293 6.14 17.75 -8.63
N SER A 294 5.18 18.40 -9.29
CA SER A 294 3.78 18.47 -8.87
C SER A 294 2.93 18.08 -10.07
N LEU A 295 2.38 16.88 -10.04
CA LEU A 295 1.51 16.33 -11.07
C LEU A 295 0.08 16.76 -10.78
N ALA A 296 -0.70 17.05 -11.81
CA ALA A 296 -2.09 17.47 -11.64
C ALA A 296 -2.95 16.42 -10.92
N GLY A 297 -2.56 15.14 -10.99
CA GLY A 297 -3.28 14.04 -10.33
C GLY A 297 -4.60 13.72 -11.01
N HIS A 298 -5.63 13.50 -10.20
CA HIS A 298 -6.98 13.08 -10.62
C HIS A 298 -8.02 14.15 -10.28
N GLN A 299 -9.18 14.09 -10.92
CA GLN A 299 -10.33 14.91 -10.48
C GLN A 299 -10.96 14.25 -9.24
N GLY A 300 -10.54 14.70 -8.07
CA GLY A 300 -10.94 14.14 -6.77
C GLY A 300 -9.82 13.35 -6.11
N GLU A 301 -10.17 12.46 -5.18
CA GLU A 301 -9.20 11.74 -4.36
C GLU A 301 -8.45 10.70 -5.18
N VAL A 302 -7.14 10.61 -4.96
CA VAL A 302 -6.30 9.52 -5.46
C VAL A 302 -6.39 8.36 -4.47
N TRP A 303 -6.83 7.20 -4.94
CA TRP A 303 -7.07 6.03 -4.08
C TRP A 303 -5.85 5.13 -3.97
N GLN A 304 -5.13 4.92 -5.07
CA GLN A 304 -3.98 4.02 -5.09
C GLN A 304 -2.87 4.58 -5.97
N MET A 305 -1.63 4.31 -5.56
CA MET A 305 -0.41 4.68 -6.28
C MET A 305 0.57 3.52 -6.22
N GLU A 306 1.00 3.03 -7.38
CA GLU A 306 1.92 1.89 -7.49
C GLU A 306 3.07 2.21 -8.44
N TRP A 307 4.29 1.93 -7.98
CA TRP A 307 5.49 2.09 -8.76
C TRP A 307 5.80 0.82 -9.55
N ASP A 308 6.34 0.97 -10.75
CA ASP A 308 6.95 -0.15 -11.45
C ASP A 308 8.22 -0.63 -10.72
N MET A 309 8.71 -1.82 -11.08
CA MET A 309 9.89 -2.41 -10.44
C MET A 309 11.16 -1.55 -10.58
N SER A 310 11.24 -0.70 -11.60
CA SER A 310 12.37 0.22 -11.78
C SER A 310 12.24 1.51 -10.96
N GLY A 311 11.05 1.80 -10.45
CA GLY A 311 10.73 3.05 -9.75
C GLY A 311 10.75 4.29 -10.64
N MET A 312 10.63 4.13 -11.97
CA MET A 312 10.64 5.21 -12.95
C MET A 312 9.23 5.58 -13.43
N THR A 313 8.28 4.66 -13.30
CA THR A 313 6.89 4.83 -13.74
C THR A 313 5.96 4.67 -12.55
N LEU A 314 5.07 5.63 -12.36
CA LEU A 314 4.03 5.61 -11.33
C LEU A 314 2.66 5.43 -12.00
N ALA A 315 1.91 4.43 -11.57
CA ALA A 315 0.50 4.26 -11.91
C ALA A 315 -0.37 4.82 -10.78
N THR A 316 -1.40 5.59 -11.13
CA THR A 316 -2.31 6.20 -10.15
C THR A 316 -3.76 6.00 -10.55
N THR A 317 -4.62 5.79 -9.56
CA THR A 317 -6.08 5.68 -9.73
C THR A 317 -6.79 6.65 -8.80
N GLY A 318 -7.97 7.13 -9.20
CA GLY A 318 -8.71 8.08 -8.39
C GLY A 318 -10.21 8.10 -8.66
N SER A 319 -10.87 9.06 -8.01
CA SER A 319 -12.34 9.23 -8.04
C SER A 319 -12.91 9.53 -9.42
N ASP A 320 -12.07 10.00 -10.36
CA ASP A 320 -12.43 10.23 -11.75
C ASP A 320 -12.59 8.93 -12.57
N GLY A 321 -12.31 7.78 -11.96
CA GLY A 321 -12.39 6.47 -12.60
C GLY A 321 -11.29 6.20 -13.62
N MET A 322 -10.30 7.10 -13.76
CA MET A 322 -9.20 6.97 -14.69
C MET A 322 -8.01 6.27 -14.04
N VAL A 323 -7.18 5.63 -14.86
CA VAL A 323 -5.82 5.21 -14.49
C VAL A 323 -4.83 6.10 -15.23
N LYS A 324 -3.91 6.74 -14.52
CA LYS A 324 -2.87 7.59 -15.11
C LYS A 324 -1.50 6.96 -14.91
N LEU A 325 -0.66 7.02 -15.95
CA LEU A 325 0.73 6.61 -15.92
C LEU A 325 1.62 7.84 -16.01
N TRP A 326 2.55 7.97 -15.07
CA TRP A 326 3.50 9.08 -14.98
C TRP A 326 4.90 8.53 -15.10
N GLN A 327 5.74 9.17 -15.92
CA GLN A 327 7.10 8.72 -16.13
C GLN A 327 8.07 9.89 -16.04
N SER A 328 9.24 9.66 -15.44
CA SER A 328 10.34 10.62 -15.49
C SER A 328 11.15 10.47 -16.76
N ASN A 329 11.52 11.59 -17.38
CA ASN A 329 12.47 11.61 -18.48
C ASN A 329 13.92 11.62 -17.96
N LEU A 330 14.90 11.54 -18.86
CA LEU A 330 16.33 11.55 -18.50
C LEU A 330 16.78 12.85 -17.80
N ASN A 331 15.99 13.93 -17.90
CA ASN A 331 16.25 15.20 -17.22
C ASN A 331 15.63 15.25 -15.81
N GLY A 332 14.95 14.19 -15.37
CA GLY A 332 14.26 14.11 -14.09
C GLY A 332 12.91 14.84 -14.05
N GLU A 333 12.39 15.27 -15.21
CA GLU A 333 11.06 15.87 -15.31
C GLU A 333 10.00 14.79 -15.45
N TRP A 334 8.88 14.97 -14.77
CA TRP A 334 7.78 14.03 -14.79
C TRP A 334 6.68 14.48 -15.72
N HIS A 335 6.19 13.55 -16.55
CA HIS A 335 5.13 13.82 -17.51
C HIS A 335 4.07 12.72 -17.46
N GLU A 336 2.84 13.07 -17.81
CA GLU A 336 1.77 12.08 -18.02
C GLU A 336 2.07 11.30 -19.31
N GLN A 337 2.40 10.02 -19.17
CA GLN A 337 2.70 9.13 -20.29
C GLN A 337 1.42 8.63 -20.95
N ALA A 338 0.42 8.26 -20.14
CA ALA A 338 -0.86 7.78 -20.62
C ALA A 338 -1.97 8.02 -19.59
N THR A 339 -3.19 8.18 -20.10
CA THR A 339 -4.44 8.05 -19.33
C THR A 339 -5.25 6.90 -19.94
N LEU A 340 -5.73 6.01 -19.08
CA LEU A 340 -6.58 4.88 -19.42
C LEU A 340 -7.97 5.14 -18.84
N GLU A 341 -8.97 5.09 -19.71
CA GLU A 341 -10.36 5.28 -19.36
C GLU A 341 -11.06 3.91 -19.21
N PRO A 342 -12.02 3.77 -18.29
CA PRO A 342 -12.81 2.56 -18.19
C PRO A 342 -13.67 2.39 -19.44
N LEU A 343 -13.85 1.15 -19.88
CA LEU A 343 -14.76 0.87 -21.00
C LEU A 343 -16.18 1.33 -20.63
N PRO A 344 -16.89 2.04 -21.54
CA PRO A 344 -18.30 2.34 -21.33
C PRO A 344 -19.06 1.02 -21.15
N SER A 345 -19.90 1.01 -20.11
CA SER A 345 -20.68 -0.14 -19.62
C SER A 345 -21.66 -0.68 -20.63
#